data_AF-A0A815FR78-F1
#
_entry.id   AF-A0A815FR78-F1
#
_cell.length_a   1.000
_cell.length_b   1.000
_cell.length_c   1.000
_cell.angle_alpha   90.00
_cell.angle_beta   90.00
_cell.angle_gamma   90.00
#
_symmetry.space_group_name_H-M   'P 1'
#
loop_
_entity.id
_entity.type
_entity.pdbx_description
1 polymer ?
#
loop_
_entity_poly.entity_id
_entity_poly.type
_entity_poly.pdbx_seq_one_letter_code
_entity_poly.pdbx_strand_id
1 'polypeptide(L)'
;MQTKPNQWINMTFEQLKQQLYKYTRDTIKSFARQETIPDYVQIGNEVSAGILWPDGNWSDWKKLGSLLRAASKGVRDATQQSKIVVHITHIDTWSTTKWLLDHIVFEENVDFDIIGESYYPFWMDHLMMFAILFIKWLNYIKSR
;
A
#
# COMPACT_ATOMS: atom_id res chain seq x y z
N MET A 1 -1.01 8.66 -10.44
CA MET A 1 -0.23 9.24 -9.31
C MET A 1 -1.19 9.75 -8.25
N GLN A 2 -0.90 9.51 -6.97
CA GLN A 2 -1.73 9.99 -5.86
C GLN A 2 -1.09 11.25 -5.26
N THR A 3 -1.68 12.41 -5.49
CA THR A 3 -1.17 13.70 -5.00
C THR A 3 -1.57 13.94 -3.53
N LYS A 4 -0.82 14.83 -2.86
CA LYS A 4 -1.15 15.25 -1.50
C LYS A 4 -2.51 15.98 -1.45
N PRO A 5 -3.30 15.79 -0.38
CA PRO A 5 -4.39 16.69 -0.05
C PRO A 5 -3.88 18.12 0.11
N ASN A 6 -4.68 19.13 -0.27
CA ASN A 6 -4.27 20.54 -0.25
C ASN A 6 -3.70 21.01 1.10
N GLN A 7 -4.28 20.54 2.21
CA GLN A 7 -3.84 20.89 3.56
C GLN A 7 -2.44 20.35 3.90
N TRP A 8 -1.93 19.37 3.16
CA TRP A 8 -0.66 18.69 3.44
C TRP A 8 0.47 19.13 2.50
N ILE A 9 0.19 19.96 1.49
CA ILE A 9 1.18 20.31 0.43
C ILE A 9 2.43 20.96 1.04
N ASN A 10 2.26 21.84 2.04
CA ASN A 10 3.35 22.60 2.66
C ASN A 10 3.96 21.91 3.90
N MET A 11 3.55 20.67 4.20
CA MET A 11 4.15 19.92 5.31
C MET A 11 5.55 19.46 4.94
N THR A 12 6.46 19.50 5.92
CA THR A 12 7.74 18.79 5.80
C THR A 12 7.49 17.29 5.71
N PHE A 13 8.47 16.51 5.23
CA PHE A 13 8.33 15.06 5.15
C PHE A 13 7.98 14.41 6.50
N GLU A 14 8.60 14.85 7.59
CA GLU A 14 8.31 14.34 8.93
C GLU A 14 6.90 14.71 9.41
N GLN A 15 6.44 15.93 9.13
CA GLN A 15 5.06 16.34 9.39
C GLN A 15 4.07 15.51 8.56
N LEU A 16 4.36 15.28 7.28
CA LEU A 16 3.54 14.47 6.39
C LEU A 16 3.40 13.03 6.89
N LYS A 17 4.51 12.41 7.30
CA LYS A 17 4.55 11.07 7.87
C LYS A 17 3.73 10.98 9.17
N GLN A 18 3.91 11.95 10.08
CA GLN A 18 3.12 12.01 11.31
C GLN A 18 1.63 12.25 11.02
N GLN A 19 1.31 13.09 10.05
CA GLN A 19 -0.05 13.40 9.65
C GLN A 19 -0.75 12.18 9.04
N LEU A 20 -0.06 11.42 8.19
CA LEU A 20 -0.58 10.19 7.60
C LEU A 20 -0.86 9.12 8.67
N TYR A 21 0.05 8.95 9.63
CA TYR A 21 -0.17 8.09 10.81
C TYR A 21 -1.41 8.52 11.60
N LYS A 22 -1.53 9.82 11.93
CA LYS A 22 -2.69 10.34 12.69
C LYS A 22 -3.98 10.14 11.92
N TYR A 23 -3.99 10.49 10.64
CA TYR A 23 -5.15 10.37 9.76
C TYR A 23 -5.66 8.93 9.73
N THR A 24 -4.80 7.98 9.40
CA THR A 24 -5.18 6.55 9.35
C THR A 24 -5.69 6.05 10.70
N ARG A 25 -4.98 6.32 11.79
CA ARG A 25 -5.40 5.93 13.14
C ARG A 25 -6.76 6.52 13.53
N ASP A 26 -6.92 7.82 13.35
CA ASP A 26 -8.10 8.54 13.84
C ASP A 26 -9.35 8.21 13.00
N THR A 27 -9.18 7.97 11.70
CA THR A 27 -10.25 7.43 10.83
C THR A 27 -10.68 6.04 11.27
N ILE A 28 -9.76 5.11 11.51
CA ILE A 28 -10.15 3.77 11.96
C ILE A 28 -10.77 3.80 13.36
N LYS A 29 -10.27 4.66 14.26
CA LYS A 29 -10.93 4.91 15.56
C LYS A 29 -12.33 5.50 15.42
N SER A 30 -12.60 6.33 14.40
CA SER A 30 -13.95 6.84 14.18
C SER A 30 -14.94 5.77 13.73
N PHE A 31 -14.50 4.81 12.91
CA PHE A 31 -15.27 3.62 12.59
C PHE A 31 -15.49 2.73 13.82
N ALA A 32 -14.44 2.52 14.63
CA ALA A 32 -14.53 1.74 15.87
C ALA A 32 -15.55 2.30 16.88
N ARG A 33 -15.59 3.63 17.06
CA ARG A 33 -16.58 4.29 17.92
C ARG A 33 -18.03 4.14 17.45
N GLN A 34 -18.22 3.83 16.17
CA GLN A 34 -19.53 3.58 15.57
C GLN A 34 -19.81 2.08 15.44
N GLU A 35 -18.98 1.22 16.05
CA GLU A 35 -19.12 -0.24 15.98
C GLU A 35 -19.10 -0.77 14.52
N THR A 36 -18.40 -0.07 13.62
CA THR A 36 -18.33 -0.36 12.17
C THR A 36 -16.88 -0.48 11.70
N ILE A 37 -16.05 -1.18 12.47
CA ILE A 37 -14.63 -1.40 12.12
C ILE A 37 -14.56 -2.12 10.76
N PRO A 38 -13.81 -1.60 9.78
CA PRO A 38 -13.69 -2.26 8.48
C PRO A 38 -12.88 -3.55 8.61
N ASP A 39 -13.30 -4.61 7.91
CA ASP A 39 -12.52 -5.86 7.83
C ASP A 39 -11.18 -5.66 7.14
N TYR A 40 -11.12 -4.75 6.16
CA TYR A 40 -9.94 -4.46 5.34
C TYR A 40 -9.67 -2.97 5.26
N VAL A 41 -8.40 -2.58 5.40
CA VAL A 41 -7.94 -1.20 5.26
C VAL A 41 -6.80 -1.14 4.27
N GLN A 42 -7.02 -0.46 3.14
CA GLN A 42 -6.00 -0.27 2.12
C GLN A 42 -5.18 0.99 2.43
N ILE A 43 -3.86 0.86 2.56
CA ILE A 43 -2.96 1.97 2.87
C ILE A 43 -2.42 2.62 1.58
N GLY A 44 -3.23 3.51 1.00
CA GLY A 44 -3.02 4.06 -0.34
C GLY A 44 -3.85 3.31 -1.38
N ASN A 45 -3.77 3.70 -2.65
CA ASN A 45 -4.42 2.98 -3.75
C ASN A 45 -3.47 2.84 -4.92
N GLU A 46 -3.31 1.62 -5.44
CA GLU A 46 -2.46 1.34 -6.59
C GLU A 46 -1.06 1.97 -6.42
N VAL A 47 -0.38 1.61 -5.33
CA VAL A 47 0.82 2.30 -4.83
C VAL A 47 2.09 2.03 -5.66
N SER A 48 1.97 1.40 -6.83
CA SER A 48 3.10 1.08 -7.72
C SER A 48 3.86 2.32 -8.18
N ALA A 49 3.16 3.44 -8.36
CA ALA A 49 3.77 4.73 -8.63
C ALA A 49 4.02 5.55 -7.36
N GLY A 50 3.75 5.01 -6.18
CA GLY A 50 3.87 5.70 -4.90
C GLY A 50 2.66 6.58 -4.52
N ILE A 51 2.75 7.23 -3.36
CA ILE A 51 1.67 7.99 -2.72
C ILE A 51 2.13 9.39 -2.33
N LEU A 52 1.19 10.31 -2.09
CA LEU A 52 1.47 11.65 -1.54
C LEU A 52 2.61 12.39 -2.26
N TRP A 53 2.52 12.42 -3.59
CA TRP A 53 3.53 13.02 -4.45
C TRP A 53 3.80 14.51 -4.10
N PRO A 54 5.05 14.99 -4.27
CA PRO A 54 6.21 14.25 -4.80
C PRO A 54 6.98 13.40 -3.76
N ASP A 55 6.65 13.52 -2.48
CA ASP A 55 7.44 12.97 -1.38
C ASP A 55 7.47 11.44 -1.30
N GLY A 56 6.37 10.78 -1.65
CA GLY A 56 6.29 9.31 -1.70
C GLY A 56 6.32 8.76 -3.11
N ASN A 57 7.12 9.34 -4.01
CA ASN A 57 7.37 8.81 -5.35
C ASN A 57 8.08 7.44 -5.30
N TRP A 58 7.72 6.52 -6.20
CA TRP A 58 8.37 5.22 -6.38
C TRP A 58 9.88 5.28 -6.58
N SER A 59 10.43 6.39 -7.09
CA SER A 59 11.88 6.55 -7.26
C SER A 59 12.64 6.74 -5.93
N ASP A 60 11.95 6.99 -4.82
CA ASP A 60 12.51 7.10 -3.47
C ASP A 60 11.82 6.10 -2.52
N TRP A 61 12.25 4.84 -2.59
CA TRP A 61 11.68 3.74 -1.81
C TRP A 61 11.74 3.96 -0.30
N LYS A 62 12.79 4.61 0.21
CA LYS A 62 12.92 4.89 1.65
C LYS A 62 11.84 5.83 2.14
N LYS A 63 11.52 6.87 1.35
CA LYS A 63 10.43 7.78 1.70
C LYS A 63 9.06 7.13 1.52
N LEU A 64 8.84 6.44 0.41
CA LEU A 64 7.59 5.72 0.15
C LEU A 64 7.31 4.67 1.25
N GLY A 65 8.29 3.83 1.55
CA GLY A 65 8.26 2.85 2.64
C GLY A 65 7.98 3.49 4.00
N SER A 66 8.65 4.61 4.31
CA SER A 66 8.40 5.35 5.56
C SER A 66 6.96 5.86 5.68
N LEU A 67 6.35 6.31 4.59
CA LEU A 67 4.94 6.73 4.57
C LEU A 67 4.00 5.52 4.74
N LEU A 68 4.24 4.43 4.02
CA LEU A 68 3.43 3.20 4.14
C LEU A 68 3.52 2.58 5.54
N ARG A 69 4.72 2.53 6.14
CA ARG A 69 4.89 2.12 7.55
C ARG A 69 4.13 3.01 8.51
N ALA A 70 4.11 4.33 8.29
CA ALA A 70 3.36 5.26 9.13
C ALA A 70 1.84 5.03 9.03
N ALA A 71 1.32 4.80 7.81
CA ALA A 71 -0.07 4.44 7.58
C ALA A 71 -0.44 3.11 8.24
N SER A 72 0.37 2.07 8.01
CA SER A 72 0.18 0.74 8.60
C SER A 72 0.15 0.80 10.13
N LYS A 73 1.15 1.46 10.74
CA LYS A 73 1.20 1.67 12.18
C LYS A 73 -0.05 2.39 12.71
N GLY A 74 -0.57 3.36 11.96
CA GLY A 74 -1.79 4.07 12.33
C GLY A 74 -3.00 3.13 12.42
N VAL A 75 -3.13 2.19 11.48
CA VAL A 75 -4.17 1.16 11.51
C VAL A 75 -3.98 0.23 12.70
N ARG A 76 -2.78 -0.33 12.91
CA ARG A 76 -2.50 -1.25 14.03
C ARG A 76 -2.74 -0.61 15.40
N ASP A 77 -2.38 0.66 15.57
CA ASP A 77 -2.61 1.41 16.81
C ASP A 77 -4.10 1.78 17.02
N ALA A 78 -4.93 1.67 15.99
CA ALA A 78 -6.37 1.87 16.07
C ALA A 78 -7.13 0.57 16.31
N THR A 79 -6.71 -0.53 15.71
CA THR A 79 -7.35 -1.84 15.81
C THR A 79 -6.40 -2.98 15.43
N GLN A 80 -6.64 -4.16 16.00
CA GLN A 80 -6.01 -5.42 15.60
C GLN A 80 -6.96 -6.31 14.77
N GLN A 81 -8.21 -5.87 14.56
CA GLN A 81 -9.22 -6.64 13.83
C GLN A 81 -9.11 -6.47 12.32
N SER A 82 -8.83 -5.26 11.86
CA SER A 82 -8.71 -4.96 10.44
C SER A 82 -7.45 -5.58 9.84
N LYS A 83 -7.60 -6.17 8.65
CA LYS A 83 -6.49 -6.59 7.81
C LYS A 83 -5.99 -5.43 6.95
N ILE A 84 -4.68 -5.22 6.92
CA ILE A 84 -4.04 -4.15 6.15
C ILE A 84 -3.73 -4.67 4.74
N VAL A 85 -4.17 -3.92 3.73
CA VAL A 85 -3.98 -4.22 2.32
C VAL A 85 -2.96 -3.26 1.71
N VAL A 86 -1.90 -3.79 1.12
CA VAL A 86 -1.03 -3.06 0.18
C VAL A 86 -1.51 -3.38 -1.23
N HIS A 87 -2.04 -2.38 -1.92
CA HIS A 87 -2.65 -2.56 -3.25
C HIS A 87 -1.72 -2.07 -4.36
N ILE A 88 -1.36 -2.96 -5.27
CA ILE A 88 -0.49 -2.70 -6.43
C ILE A 88 -1.25 -2.77 -7.76
N THR A 89 -0.71 -2.13 -8.78
CA THR A 89 -1.15 -2.16 -10.19
C THR A 89 0.06 -2.33 -11.13
N HIS A 90 -0.19 -2.37 -12.44
CA HIS A 90 0.83 -2.48 -13.50
C HIS A 90 1.75 -3.71 -13.35
N ILE A 91 1.15 -4.86 -13.10
CA ILE A 91 1.85 -6.16 -13.02
C ILE A 91 1.94 -6.85 -14.39
N ASP A 92 2.25 -6.10 -15.44
CA ASP A 92 2.33 -6.60 -16.81
C ASP A 92 3.30 -7.78 -16.97
N THR A 93 4.36 -7.82 -16.17
CA THR A 93 5.32 -8.93 -16.14
C THR A 93 5.68 -9.37 -14.72
N TRP A 94 6.10 -10.63 -14.58
CA TRP A 94 6.58 -11.18 -13.30
C TRP A 94 7.77 -10.39 -12.75
N SER A 95 8.65 -9.93 -13.63
CA SER A 95 9.82 -9.16 -13.24
C SER A 95 9.41 -7.83 -12.59
N THR A 96 8.45 -7.11 -13.19
CA THR A 96 7.90 -5.87 -12.63
C THR A 96 7.24 -6.12 -11.28
N THR A 97 6.37 -7.13 -11.18
CA THR A 97 5.67 -7.49 -9.94
C THR A 97 6.64 -7.83 -8.83
N LYS A 98 7.61 -8.73 -9.12
CA LYS A 98 8.59 -9.15 -8.13
C LYS A 98 9.43 -7.98 -7.66
N TRP A 99 9.90 -7.13 -8.58
CA TRP A 99 10.68 -5.95 -8.25
C TRP A 99 9.92 -5.00 -7.33
N LEU A 100 8.65 -4.72 -7.63
CA LEU A 100 7.82 -3.85 -6.80
C LEU A 100 7.62 -4.41 -5.39
N LEU A 101 7.33 -5.70 -5.29
CA LEU A 101 7.14 -6.38 -4.01
C LEU A 101 8.44 -6.41 -3.21
N ASP A 102 9.59 -6.69 -3.82
CA ASP A 102 10.89 -6.66 -3.15
C ASP A 102 11.14 -5.34 -2.43
N HIS A 103 10.84 -4.21 -3.09
CA HIS A 103 11.06 -2.90 -2.49
C HIS A 103 9.99 -2.55 -1.44
N ILE A 104 8.70 -2.64 -1.78
CA ILE A 104 7.62 -2.19 -0.87
C ILE A 104 7.46 -3.12 0.33
N VAL A 105 7.46 -4.43 0.10
CA VAL A 105 7.14 -5.43 1.12
C VAL A 105 8.38 -5.79 1.93
N PHE A 106 9.49 -6.09 1.25
CA PHE A 106 10.61 -6.77 1.90
C PHE A 106 11.74 -5.82 2.34
N GLU A 107 12.16 -4.89 1.48
CA GLU A 107 13.26 -3.97 1.81
C GLU A 107 12.83 -2.88 2.78
N GLU A 108 11.62 -2.34 2.58
CA GLU A 108 11.07 -1.30 3.44
C GLU A 108 10.28 -1.84 4.63
N ASN A 109 10.14 -3.16 4.80
CA ASN A 109 9.52 -3.79 5.98
C ASN A 109 8.17 -3.14 6.38
N VAL A 110 7.29 -2.96 5.40
CA VAL A 110 5.92 -2.47 5.62
C VAL A 110 5.11 -3.59 6.26
N ASP A 111 4.45 -3.33 7.39
CA ASP A 111 3.52 -4.29 8.02
C ASP A 111 2.18 -4.28 7.26
N PHE A 112 1.78 -5.44 6.74
CA PHE A 112 0.50 -5.65 6.07
C PHE A 112 0.09 -7.13 6.16
N ASP A 113 -1.18 -7.41 5.87
CA ASP A 113 -1.74 -8.76 5.91
C ASP A 113 -2.02 -9.32 4.50
N ILE A 114 -2.35 -8.43 3.55
CA ILE A 114 -2.82 -8.80 2.21
C ILE A 114 -2.12 -7.93 1.15
N ILE A 115 -1.70 -8.57 0.06
CA ILE A 115 -1.39 -7.86 -1.19
C ILE A 115 -2.64 -7.89 -2.05
N GLY A 116 -3.15 -6.70 -2.38
CA GLY A 116 -4.25 -6.50 -3.32
C GLY A 116 -3.70 -6.17 -4.70
N GLU A 117 -4.44 -6.55 -5.75
CA GLU A 117 -4.01 -6.33 -7.12
C GLU A 117 -5.19 -5.92 -8.01
N SER A 118 -5.01 -4.84 -8.75
CA SER A 118 -5.94 -4.41 -9.78
C SER A 118 -5.75 -5.23 -11.06
N TYR A 119 -6.84 -5.82 -11.55
CA TYR A 119 -6.88 -6.49 -12.85
C TYR A 119 -7.99 -5.89 -13.72
N TYR A 120 -7.61 -5.31 -14.86
CA TYR A 120 -8.53 -4.70 -15.81
C TYR A 120 -8.47 -5.42 -17.16
N PRO A 121 -9.37 -6.40 -17.42
CA PRO A 121 -9.26 -7.30 -18.58
C PRO A 121 -9.37 -6.60 -19.93
N PHE A 122 -10.02 -5.44 -20.00
CA PHE A 122 -10.10 -4.66 -21.24
C PHE A 122 -8.76 -4.03 -21.64
N TRP A 123 -7.89 -3.72 -20.67
CA TRP A 123 -6.60 -3.05 -20.88
C TRP A 123 -5.40 -3.99 -20.76
N MET A 124 -5.63 -5.26 -20.38
CA MET A 124 -4.59 -6.26 -20.14
C MET A 124 -4.83 -7.45 -21.07
N ASP A 125 -3.97 -7.61 -22.07
CA ASP A 125 -4.26 -8.46 -23.23
C ASP A 125 -4.36 -9.97 -22.98
N HIS A 126 -4.08 -10.50 -21.79
CA HIS A 126 -4.15 -11.96 -21.57
C HIS A 126 -4.56 -12.36 -20.15
N LEU A 127 -5.80 -12.86 -19.99
CA LEU A 127 -6.31 -13.55 -18.79
C LEU A 127 -5.35 -14.66 -18.31
N MET A 128 -4.66 -15.32 -19.24
CA MET A 128 -3.71 -16.40 -18.95
C MET A 128 -2.43 -15.90 -18.28
N MET A 129 -2.05 -14.64 -18.47
CA MET A 129 -0.86 -14.06 -17.84
C MET A 129 -1.09 -13.83 -16.34
N PHE A 130 -2.28 -13.36 -15.96
CA PHE A 130 -2.65 -13.15 -14.55
C PHE A 130 -2.55 -14.45 -13.73
N ALA A 131 -3.07 -15.56 -14.23
CA ALA A 131 -2.99 -16.85 -13.54
C ALA A 131 -1.55 -17.32 -13.33
N ILE A 132 -0.67 -17.13 -14.32
CA ILE A 132 0.76 -17.48 -14.22
C ILE A 132 1.47 -16.59 -13.19
N LEU A 133 1.17 -15.29 -13.17
CA LEU A 133 1.75 -14.34 -12.22
C LEU A 133 1.31 -14.63 -10.79
N PHE A 134 0.04 -14.98 -10.59
CA PHE A 134 -0.49 -15.38 -9.29
C PHE A 134 0.18 -16.65 -8.75
N ILE A 135 0.41 -17.66 -9.60
CA ILE A 135 1.14 -18.89 -9.21
C ILE A 135 2.59 -18.57 -8.86
N LYS A 136 3.28 -17.75 -9.67
CA LYS A 136 4.66 -17.32 -9.38
C LYS A 136 4.75 -16.54 -8.08
N TRP A 137 3.76 -15.69 -7.81
CA TRP A 137 3.63 -14.95 -6.56
C TRP A 137 3.44 -15.86 -5.34
N LEU A 138 2.49 -16.79 -5.40
CA LEU A 138 2.27 -17.76 -4.31
C LEU A 138 3.54 -18.56 -3.98
N ASN A 139 4.28 -18.98 -5.00
CA ASN A 139 5.54 -19.69 -4.81
C ASN A 139 6.62 -18.77 -4.23
N TYR A 140 6.67 -17.50 -4.65
CA TYR A 140 7.65 -16.54 -4.15
C TYR A 140 7.49 -16.28 -2.66
N ILE A 141 6.27 -16.02 -2.20
CA ILE A 141 6.00 -15.78 -0.78
C ILE A 141 6.33 -17.01 0.07
N LYS A 142 5.98 -18.22 -0.38
CA LYS A 142 6.27 -19.46 0.35
C LYS A 142 7.76 -19.80 0.45
N SER A 143 8.60 -19.22 -0.41
CA SER A 143 10.04 -19.50 -0.47
C SER A 143 10.89 -18.61 0.44
N ARG A 144 10.26 -17.67 1.13
CA ARG A 144 10.87 -16.69 2.03
C ARG A 144 10.43 -16.97 3.46
#